data_AF-A0A285CKW9-F1
#
_entry.id   AF-A0A285CKW9-F1
#
_cell.length_a   1.000
_cell.length_b   1.000
_cell.length_c   1.000
_cell.angle_alpha   90.00
_cell.angle_beta   90.00
_cell.angle_gamma   90.00
#
_symmetry.space_group_name_H-M   'P 1'
#
loop_
_entity.id
_entity.type
_entity.pdbx_description
1 polymer ?
#
loop_
_entity_poly.entity_id
_entity_poly.type
_entity_poly.pdbx_seq_one_letter_code
_entity_poly.pdbx_strand_id
1 'polypeptide(L)'
;MKHAKYRITIAFLLLVIGLEPILLNALTKPNNSLELYQYLRFSDDFDKARNIVLNGEEKNFSLEDYQLIKESDPPIRINQYILFQYAGKTILIETTPGTKKLEIIRMLALPNDIEDYFRNFTKVSNK
;
A
#
# COMPACT_ATOMS: atom_id res chain seq x y z
N MET A 1 -1.31 37.12 -32.76
CA MET A 1 -1.04 37.22 -31.30
C MET A 1 -2.16 36.68 -30.40
N LYS A 2 -3.45 36.94 -30.67
CA LYS A 2 -4.58 36.39 -29.89
C LYS A 2 -4.61 34.85 -29.84
N HIS A 3 -4.45 34.17 -30.98
CA HIS A 3 -4.45 32.69 -31.03
C HIS A 3 -3.31 32.04 -30.23
N ALA A 4 -2.15 32.70 -30.14
CA ALA A 4 -1.03 32.22 -29.33
C ALA A 4 -1.35 32.27 -27.83
N LYS A 5 -2.05 33.32 -27.38
CA LYS A 5 -2.54 33.42 -26.00
C LYS A 5 -3.56 32.32 -25.68
N TYR A 6 -4.53 32.08 -26.56
CA TYR A 6 -5.51 30.99 -26.36
C TYR A 6 -4.87 29.60 -26.33
N ARG A 7 -3.88 29.34 -27.20
CA ARG A 7 -3.14 28.06 -27.20
C ARG A 7 -2.37 27.84 -25.89
N ILE A 8 -1.74 28.87 -25.35
CA ILE A 8 -1.05 28.81 -24.05
C ILE A 8 -2.06 28.59 -22.91
N THR A 9 -3.18 29.31 -22.92
CA THR A 9 -4.23 29.14 -21.91
C THR A 9 -4.82 27.73 -21.93
N ILE A 10 -5.10 27.18 -23.12
CA ILE A 10 -5.61 25.81 -23.26
C ILE A 10 -4.56 24.79 -22.78
N ALA A 11 -3.29 24.96 -23.15
CA ALA A 11 -2.22 24.09 -22.69
C ALA A 11 -2.06 24.09 -21.17
N PHE A 12 -2.17 25.26 -20.54
CA PHE A 12 -2.15 25.38 -19.08
C PHE A 12 -3.35 24.69 -18.42
N LEU A 13 -4.55 24.84 -18.99
CA LEU A 13 -5.76 24.17 -18.50
C LEU A 13 -5.64 22.65 -18.57
N LEU A 14 -5.12 22.12 -19.68
CA LEU A 14 -4.84 20.68 -19.84
C LEU A 14 -3.79 20.19 -18.84
N LEU A 15 -2.77 21.00 -18.55
CA LEU A 15 -1.74 20.68 -17.56
C LEU A 15 -2.33 20.59 -16.14
N VAL A 16 -3.18 21.54 -15.74
CA VAL A 16 -3.84 21.52 -14.42
C VAL A 16 -4.73 20.29 -14.27
N ILE A 17 -5.56 19.99 -15.28
CA ILE A 17 -6.44 18.81 -15.28
C ILE A 17 -5.61 17.52 -15.25
N GLY A 18 -4.47 17.48 -15.95
CA GLY A 18 -3.58 16.31 -15.95
C GLY A 18 -2.80 16.10 -14.64
N LEU A 19 -2.49 17.17 -13.91
CA LEU A 19 -1.74 17.12 -12.65
C LEU A 19 -2.60 16.70 -11.46
N GLU A 20 -3.88 17.05 -11.46
CA GLU A 20 -4.82 16.72 -10.39
C GLU A 20 -4.83 15.22 -10.01
N PRO A 21 -5.01 14.26 -10.94
CA PRO A 21 -5.03 12.83 -10.58
C PRO A 21 -3.68 12.32 -10.07
N ILE A 22 -2.56 12.92 -10.51
CA ILE A 22 -1.21 12.57 -10.07
C ILE A 22 -1.02 13.01 -8.60
N LEU A 23 -1.41 14.25 -8.30
CA LEU A 23 -1.33 14.82 -6.96
C LEU A 23 -2.27 14.10 -5.98
N LEU A 24 -3.49 13.81 -6.40
CA LEU A 24 -4.45 13.03 -5.60
C LEU A 24 -3.87 11.67 -5.24
N ASN A 25 -3.36 10.90 -6.20
CA ASN A 25 -2.76 9.59 -5.92
C ASN A 25 -1.55 9.67 -4.98
N ALA A 26 -0.70 10.69 -5.13
CA ALA A 26 0.48 10.85 -4.28
C ALA A 26 0.14 11.26 -2.83
N LEU A 27 -1.00 11.93 -2.62
CA LEU A 27 -1.43 12.43 -1.32
C LEU A 27 -2.39 11.49 -0.59
N THR A 28 -3.14 10.64 -1.30
CA THR A 28 -4.19 9.80 -0.70
C THR A 28 -3.77 8.36 -0.47
N LYS A 29 -2.76 7.85 -1.20
CA LYS A 29 -2.30 6.47 -1.00
C LYS A 29 -1.31 6.39 0.15
N PRO A 30 -1.54 5.50 1.13
CA PRO A 30 -0.62 5.33 2.25
C PRO A 30 0.72 4.77 1.77
N ASN A 31 1.84 5.32 2.28
CA ASN A 31 3.18 4.95 1.84
C ASN A 31 3.90 3.95 2.76
N ASN A 32 3.34 3.68 3.94
CA ASN A 32 3.91 2.77 4.93
C ASN A 32 2.81 2.14 5.79
N SER A 33 3.17 1.14 6.61
CA SER A 33 2.21 0.40 7.42
C SER A 33 1.46 1.25 8.46
N LEU A 34 2.08 2.32 8.98
CA LEU A 34 1.45 3.22 9.93
C LEU A 34 0.38 4.08 9.24
N GLU A 35 0.74 4.70 8.11
CA GLU A 35 -0.20 5.47 7.29
C GLU A 35 -1.35 4.58 6.79
N LEU A 36 -1.04 3.34 6.41
CA LEU A 36 -2.04 2.35 5.98
C LEU A 36 -3.05 2.07 7.10
N TYR A 37 -2.56 1.79 8.31
CA TYR A 37 -3.43 1.57 9.47
C TYR A 37 -4.29 2.81 9.77
N GLN A 38 -3.68 4.00 9.79
CA GLN A 38 -4.40 5.25 10.04
C GLN A 38 -5.48 5.49 8.98
N TYR A 39 -5.15 5.28 7.70
CA TYR A 39 -6.10 5.40 6.60
C TYR A 39 -7.30 4.47 6.79
N LEU A 40 -7.06 3.18 7.06
CA LEU A 40 -8.11 2.19 7.26
C LEU A 40 -8.95 2.45 8.53
N ARG A 41 -8.31 2.88 9.62
CA ARG A 41 -8.98 3.16 10.89
C ARG A 41 -9.89 4.38 10.81
N PHE A 42 -9.43 5.42 10.11
CA PHE A 42 -10.11 6.71 10.05
C PHE A 42 -10.89 6.94 8.75
N SER A 43 -10.91 5.99 7.81
CA SER A 43 -11.77 6.11 6.64
C SER A 43 -13.24 6.01 7.06
N ASP A 44 -14.06 6.89 6.53
CA ASP A 44 -15.50 6.92 6.82
C ASP A 44 -16.28 5.85 6.05
N ASP A 45 -15.72 5.36 4.94
CA ASP A 45 -16.41 4.55 3.95
C ASP A 45 -15.56 3.36 3.47
N PHE A 46 -16.21 2.21 3.30
CA PHE A 46 -15.54 0.97 2.94
C PHE A 46 -15.05 0.96 1.48
N ASP A 47 -15.76 1.56 0.54
CA ASP A 47 -15.30 1.61 -0.85
C ASP A 47 -14.04 2.47 -0.97
N LYS A 48 -13.96 3.57 -0.20
CA LYS A 48 -12.71 4.33 -0.06
C LYS A 48 -11.58 3.50 0.55
N ALA A 49 -11.88 2.70 1.58
CA ALA A 49 -10.92 1.80 2.21
C ALA A 49 -10.46 0.69 1.25
N ARG A 50 -11.33 0.22 0.37
CA ARG A 50 -11.02 -0.83 -0.61
C ARG A 50 -10.15 -0.33 -1.76
N ASN A 51 -10.23 0.95 -2.12
CA ASN A 51 -9.45 1.55 -3.21
C ASN A 51 -7.92 1.54 -3.02
N ILE A 52 -7.42 1.26 -1.81
CA ILE A 52 -5.98 1.08 -1.56
C ILE A 52 -5.50 -0.35 -1.85
N VAL A 53 -6.41 -1.31 -2.00
CA VAL A 53 -6.08 -2.68 -2.40
C VAL A 53 -5.65 -2.68 -3.87
N LEU A 54 -4.74 -3.58 -4.22
CA LEU A 54 -4.29 -3.71 -5.61
C LEU A 54 -5.48 -4.09 -6.50
N ASN A 55 -5.60 -3.44 -7.65
CA ASN A 55 -6.65 -3.74 -8.62
C ASN A 55 -6.64 -5.23 -8.99
N GLY A 56 -7.80 -5.88 -8.88
CA GLY A 56 -7.96 -7.33 -9.10
C GLY A 56 -7.84 -8.20 -7.83
N GLU A 57 -7.40 -7.61 -6.72
CA GLU A 57 -7.25 -8.29 -5.43
C GLU A 57 -8.26 -7.81 -4.39
N GLU A 58 -9.29 -7.05 -4.78
CA GLU A 58 -10.26 -6.42 -3.87
C GLU A 58 -11.04 -7.43 -3.03
N LYS A 59 -11.17 -8.68 -3.52
CA LYS A 59 -11.76 -9.80 -2.79
C LYS A 59 -10.98 -10.21 -1.54
N ASN A 60 -9.69 -9.83 -1.45
CA ASN A 60 -8.83 -10.15 -0.31
C ASN A 60 -9.01 -9.19 0.87
N PHE A 61 -9.86 -8.16 0.72
CA PHE A 61 -10.21 -7.24 1.79
C PHE A 61 -11.74 -7.13 1.90
N SER A 62 -12.28 -7.81 2.90
CA SER A 62 -13.72 -7.93 3.12
C SER A 62 -14.27 -6.78 3.96
N LEU A 63 -15.61 -6.67 4.02
CA LEU A 63 -16.26 -5.67 4.86
C LEU A 63 -16.02 -5.98 6.34
N GLU A 64 -15.95 -7.28 6.66
CA GLU A 64 -15.66 -7.81 7.98
C GLU A 64 -14.24 -7.42 8.43
N ASP A 65 -13.24 -7.53 7.55
CA ASP A 65 -11.86 -7.09 7.84
C ASP A 65 -11.81 -5.57 8.13
N TYR A 66 -12.53 -4.79 7.34
CA TYR A 66 -12.64 -3.34 7.52
C TYR A 66 -13.27 -2.98 8.88
N GLN A 67 -14.40 -3.61 9.21
CA GLN A 67 -15.08 -3.41 10.50
C GLN A 67 -14.19 -3.82 11.67
N LEU A 68 -13.49 -4.96 11.54
CA LEU A 68 -12.55 -5.43 12.55
C LEU A 68 -11.48 -4.36 12.84
N ILE A 69 -10.88 -3.77 11.80
CA ILE A 69 -9.88 -2.70 11.96
C ILE A 69 -10.48 -1.44 12.60
N LYS A 70 -11.75 -1.12 12.36
CA LYS A 70 -12.42 0.08 12.91
C LYS A 70 -12.95 -0.06 14.33
N GLU A 71 -13.38 -1.25 14.71
CA GLU A 71 -14.06 -1.49 15.98
C GLU A 71 -13.12 -2.05 17.06
N SER A 72 -12.01 -2.66 16.65
CA SER A 72 -11.03 -3.19 17.61
C SER A 72 -10.35 -2.09 18.43
N ASP A 73 -9.75 -2.46 19.55
CA ASP A 73 -8.81 -1.57 20.25
C ASP A 73 -7.62 -1.21 19.33
N PRO A 74 -7.01 -0.03 19.51
CA PRO A 74 -5.79 0.31 18.80
C PRO A 74 -4.72 -0.77 19.00
N PRO A 75 -3.99 -1.14 17.94
CA PRO A 75 -2.96 -2.15 18.05
C PRO A 75 -1.87 -1.69 19.02
N ILE A 76 -1.43 -2.59 19.90
CA ILE A 76 -0.29 -2.34 20.80
C ILE A 76 0.97 -1.98 19.99
N ARG A 77 1.10 -2.53 18.78
CA ARG A 77 2.22 -2.27 17.87
C ARG A 77 1.83 -2.49 16.41
N ILE A 78 2.35 -1.64 15.53
CA ILE A 78 2.29 -1.81 14.07
C ILE A 78 3.71 -2.11 13.58
N ASN A 79 3.88 -3.22 12.87
CA ASN A 79 5.17 -3.62 12.31
C ASN A 79 5.12 -3.58 10.78
N GLN A 80 6.26 -3.38 10.15
CA GLN A 80 6.40 -3.47 8.70
C GLN A 80 7.42 -4.53 8.34
N TYR A 81 6.99 -5.53 7.57
CA TYR A 81 7.83 -6.64 7.15
C TYR A 81 8.00 -6.66 5.65
N ILE A 82 9.20 -7.06 5.22
CA ILE A 82 9.55 -7.33 3.83
C ILE A 82 10.01 -8.79 3.76
N LEU A 83 9.44 -9.53 2.81
CA LEU A 83 9.82 -10.91 2.54
C LEU A 83 10.68 -10.96 1.29
N PHE A 84 11.92 -11.43 1.42
CA PHE A 84 12.83 -11.68 0.29
C PHE A 84 13.00 -13.17 0.07
N GLN A 85 12.67 -13.63 -1.13
CA GLN A 85 12.85 -15.03 -1.54
C GLN A 85 13.90 -15.10 -2.65
N TYR A 86 15.06 -15.72 -2.36
CA TYR A 86 16.14 -15.87 -3.34
C TYR A 86 16.97 -17.12 -3.08
N ALA A 87 17.46 -17.75 -4.15
CA ALA A 87 18.32 -18.95 -4.08
C ALA A 87 17.78 -20.07 -3.15
N GLY A 88 16.46 -20.17 -3.06
CA GLY A 88 15.79 -21.10 -2.17
C GLY A 88 15.97 -20.83 -0.68
N LYS A 89 16.18 -19.57 -0.30
CA LYS A 89 16.08 -19.05 1.05
C LYS A 89 15.00 -17.99 1.12
N THR A 90 14.31 -17.94 2.26
CA THR A 90 13.34 -16.88 2.56
C THR A 90 13.82 -16.08 3.76
N ILE A 91 14.00 -14.77 3.57
CA ILE A 91 14.43 -13.83 4.59
C ILE A 91 13.26 -12.91 4.92
N LEU A 92 12.95 -12.81 6.21
CA LEU A 92 12.02 -11.83 6.77
C LEU A 92 12.82 -10.65 7.32
N ILE A 93 12.53 -9.45 6.82
CA ILE A 93 13.16 -8.21 7.25
C ILE A 93 12.09 -7.36 7.94
N GLU A 94 12.31 -7.01 9.19
CA GLU A 94 11.51 -6.03 9.92
C GLU A 94 12.10 -4.64 9.70
N THR A 95 11.25 -3.68 9.35
CA THR A 95 11.63 -2.29 9.08
C THR A 95 10.85 -1.32 9.95
N THR A 96 11.38 -0.10 10.09
CA THR A 96 10.72 0.98 10.82
C THR A 96 9.37 1.38 10.20
N PRO A 97 8.24 1.24 10.92
CA PRO A 97 6.94 1.70 10.43
C PRO A 97 6.89 3.23 10.44
N GLY A 98 6.19 3.86 9.49
CA GLY A 98 5.95 5.31 9.53
C GLY A 98 7.12 6.22 9.16
N THR A 99 8.25 5.67 8.70
CA THR A 99 9.45 6.46 8.39
C THR A 99 9.56 6.76 6.89
N LYS A 100 10.08 7.95 6.55
CA LYS A 100 10.34 8.34 5.14
C LYS A 100 11.41 7.49 4.47
N LYS A 101 12.31 6.89 5.27
CA LYS A 101 13.36 5.98 4.82
C LYS A 101 13.28 4.73 5.66
N LEU A 102 13.16 3.58 5.01
CA LEU A 102 13.11 2.30 5.70
C LEU A 102 14.45 2.00 6.36
N GLU A 103 14.43 1.80 7.67
CA GLU A 103 15.57 1.33 8.43
C GLU A 103 15.35 -0.11 8.86
N ILE A 104 16.39 -0.94 8.72
CA ILE A 104 16.32 -2.35 9.10
C ILE A 104 16.40 -2.44 10.63
N ILE A 105 15.34 -2.94 11.25
CA ILE A 105 15.30 -3.23 12.69
C ILE A 105 15.90 -4.61 12.94
N ARG A 106 15.50 -5.61 12.13
CA ARG A 106 15.88 -7.01 12.31
C ARG A 106 15.81 -7.76 10.99
N MET A 107 16.68 -8.76 10.85
CA MET A 107 16.66 -9.72 9.76
C MET A 107 16.68 -11.15 10.31
N LEU A 108 15.81 -12.01 9.79
CA LEU A 108 15.72 -13.42 10.17
C LEU A 108 15.60 -14.29 8.91
N ALA A 109 16.41 -15.35 8.83
CA ALA A 109 16.16 -16.42 7.87
C ALA A 109 15.01 -17.29 8.41
N LEU A 110 14.00 -17.54 7.57
CA LEU A 110 12.87 -18.36 7.98
C LEU A 110 13.28 -19.84 8.05
N PRO A 111 12.74 -20.59 9.04
CA PRO A 111 12.82 -22.05 9.05
C PRO A 111 12.25 -22.67 7.77
N ASN A 112 12.77 -23.84 7.37
CA ASN A 112 12.43 -24.50 6.11
C ASN A 112 10.93 -24.75 5.94
N ASP A 113 10.22 -25.12 7.00
CA ASP A 113 8.78 -25.37 7.04
C ASP A 113 7.96 -24.10 6.73
N ILE A 114 8.36 -22.96 7.28
CA ILE A 114 7.72 -21.66 7.01
C ILE A 114 8.07 -21.16 5.60
N GLU A 115 9.29 -21.41 5.16
CA GLU A 115 9.74 -21.09 3.81
C GLU A 115 8.91 -21.83 2.74
N ASP A 116 8.63 -23.13 2.95
CA ASP A 116 7.81 -23.91 2.03
C ASP A 116 6.36 -23.38 1.95
N TYR A 117 5.80 -22.92 3.07
CA TYR A 117 4.50 -22.25 3.09
C TYR A 117 4.48 -21.03 2.15
N PHE A 118 5.43 -20.11 2.31
CA PHE A 118 5.45 -18.89 1.49
C PHE A 118 5.78 -19.17 0.02
N ARG A 119 6.57 -20.20 -0.31
CA ARG A 119 6.79 -20.61 -1.71
C ARG A 119 5.53 -21.16 -2.38
N ASN A 120 4.70 -21.87 -1.62
CA ASN A 120 3.46 -22.42 -2.16
C ASN A 120 2.38 -21.34 -2.27
N PHE A 121 2.36 -20.38 -1.34
CA PHE A 121 1.48 -19.21 -1.40
C PHE A 121 1.67 -18.41 -2.69
N THR A 122 2.91 -18.13 -3.09
CA THR A 122 3.20 -17.37 -4.33
C THR A 122 2.88 -18.12 -5.61
N LYS A 123 2.91 -19.46 -5.62
CA LYS A 123 2.53 -20.27 -6.80
C LYS A 123 1.02 -20.26 -7.05
N VAL A 124 0.20 -20.15 -6.01
CA VAL A 124 -1.26 -20.13 -6.12
C VAL A 124 -1.75 -18.77 -6.62
N SER A 125 -1.06 -17.67 -6.27
CA SER A 125 -1.42 -16.32 -6.69
C SER A 125 -1.15 -16.01 -8.17
N ASN A 126 -0.39 -16.85 -8.89
CA ASN A 126 -0.03 -16.68 -10.30
C ASN A 126 -0.87 -17.54 -11.28
N LYS A 127 -2.03 -18.05 -10.83
CA LYS A 127 -3.02 -18.76 -11.64
C LYS A 127 -4.33 -17.99 -11.66
#